data_AF-A0AA36F985-F1
#
_entry.id   AF-A0AA36F985-F1
#
_cell.length_a   1.000
_cell.length_b   1.000
_cell.length_c   1.000
_cell.angle_alpha   90.00
_cell.angle_beta   90.00
_cell.angle_gamma   90.00
#
_symmetry.space_group_name_H-M   'P 1'
#
loop_
_entity.id
_entity.type
_entity.pdbx_description
1 polymer ?
#
loop_
_entity_poly.entity_id
_entity_poly.type
_entity_poly.pdbx_seq_one_letter_code
_entity_poly.pdbx_strand_id
1 'polypeptide(L)'
;MDAGVGFYIVANALISPEARQTTLRCKSFLDWLSVLFLSMKACVPLLTLGLSRMIVVKGTDYQEHYSEYGVHWNFFFTLAVVKVLSTLFCCIFSGRCNSWILSIIICAGYQWCLYCGLEKYIINGWDGRGTRKGLLDANREGIFSSFGYIALYFAGVQLGQFLFRTRNTLFDWLKCLQGLTGFCIGCWLLLRVCRHVIGPISRRLVNLPYIIWIVALTTQELAILLAAELIISLLVSSQNQAKTKSSHKKSKSPNTDTAFTVSKLCILDAINYNGLLFFLICNLLTGAVNYAVKTLYTQTMQAIMILVVYMFLSCTPIVILRYFNIALKFW
;
A
#
# COMPACT_ATOMS: atom_id res chain seq x y z
N MET A 1 -15.26 -3.88 -2.35
CA MET A 1 -14.64 -2.57 -2.05
C MET A 1 -13.20 -2.65 -2.52
N ASP A 2 -12.70 -1.65 -3.22
CA ASP A 2 -11.32 -1.61 -3.71
C ASP A 2 -10.34 -1.37 -2.54
N ALA A 3 -9.36 -2.27 -2.37
CA ALA A 3 -8.31 -2.18 -1.35
C ALA A 3 -6.96 -1.68 -1.89
N GLY A 4 -6.79 -1.62 -3.22
CA GLY A 4 -5.48 -1.44 -3.86
C GLY A 4 -4.80 -0.13 -3.47
N VAL A 5 -5.56 0.96 -3.44
CA VAL A 5 -5.07 2.29 -3.03
C VAL A 5 -4.58 2.28 -1.59
N GLY A 6 -5.37 1.64 -0.71
CA GLY A 6 -5.04 1.52 0.70
C GLY A 6 -3.74 0.75 0.91
N PHE A 7 -3.61 -0.40 0.25
CA PHE A 7 -2.38 -1.18 0.30
C PHE A 7 -1.18 -0.43 -0.24
N TYR A 8 -1.32 0.30 -1.35
CA TYR A 8 -0.23 1.10 -1.89
C TYR A 8 0.25 2.17 -0.91
N ILE A 9 -0.67 2.84 -0.22
CA ILE A 9 -0.32 3.86 0.80
C ILE A 9 0.38 3.20 1.99
N VAL A 10 -0.17 2.11 2.51
CA VAL A 10 0.44 1.40 3.66
C VAL A 10 1.81 0.83 3.28
N ALA A 11 1.96 0.24 2.09
CA ALA A 11 3.23 -0.31 1.61
C ALA A 11 4.32 0.77 1.50
N ASN A 12 3.99 1.95 0.97
CA ASN A 12 4.94 3.07 0.93
C ASN A 12 5.28 3.59 2.32
N ALA A 13 4.29 3.67 3.21
CA ALA A 13 4.50 4.06 4.59
C ALA A 13 5.37 3.07 5.37
N LEU A 14 5.19 1.77 5.15
CA LEU A 14 5.96 0.70 5.80
C LEU A 14 7.46 0.82 5.55
N ILE A 15 7.86 1.24 4.34
CA ILE A 15 9.27 1.33 3.95
C ILE A 15 9.84 2.75 4.03
N SER A 16 9.04 3.71 4.49
CA SER A 16 9.38 5.12 4.47
C SER A 16 10.56 5.46 5.42
N PRO A 17 11.25 6.59 5.22
CA PRO A 17 12.29 7.04 6.16
C PRO A 17 11.77 7.20 7.59
N GLU A 18 10.50 7.61 7.75
CA GLU A 18 9.84 7.74 9.05
C GLU A 18 9.61 6.41 9.74
N ALA A 19 9.32 5.36 8.96
CA ALA A 19 9.22 4.00 9.49
C ALA A 19 10.57 3.45 9.96
N ARG A 20 11.65 3.84 9.27
CA ARG A 20 13.04 3.46 9.62
C ARG A 20 13.65 4.33 10.70
N GLN A 21 12.94 5.35 11.19
CA GLN A 21 13.43 6.36 12.14
C GLN A 21 14.68 7.11 11.65
N THR A 22 14.86 7.22 10.34
CA THR A 22 15.99 7.92 9.71
C THR A 22 15.65 9.37 9.34
N THR A 23 14.49 9.88 9.76
CA THR A 23 14.00 11.19 9.34
C THR A 23 14.86 12.34 9.87
N LEU A 24 15.17 13.29 8.99
CA LEU A 24 15.76 14.57 9.33
C LEU A 24 14.81 15.36 10.22
N ARG A 25 15.23 15.65 11.45
CA ARG A 25 14.49 16.51 12.38
C ARG A 25 14.56 17.95 11.86
N CYS A 26 13.45 18.49 11.37
CA CYS A 26 13.38 19.89 10.93
C CYS A 26 13.59 20.80 12.15
N LYS A 27 14.60 21.68 12.10
CA LYS A 27 14.93 22.61 13.20
C LYS A 27 14.46 24.03 12.92
N SER A 28 14.39 24.41 11.65
CA SER A 28 13.98 25.74 11.18
C SER A 28 12.82 25.69 10.16
N PHE A 29 12.13 26.81 9.99
CA PHE A 29 11.12 26.99 8.94
C PHE A 29 11.70 26.83 7.52
N LEU A 30 12.97 27.22 7.32
CA LEU A 30 13.65 27.01 6.04
C LEU A 30 13.88 25.52 5.74
N ASP A 31 14.19 24.72 6.77
CA ASP A 31 14.31 23.26 6.63
C ASP A 31 12.95 22.67 6.19
N TRP A 32 11.86 23.14 6.80
CA TRP A 32 10.50 22.72 6.43
C TRP A 32 10.20 23.00 4.97
N LEU A 33 10.46 24.22 4.48
CA LEU A 33 10.26 24.58 3.08
C LEU A 33 11.13 23.72 2.14
N SER A 34 12.39 23.48 2.51
CA SER A 34 13.31 22.68 1.69
C SER A 34 12.86 21.22 1.55
N VAL A 35 12.39 20.61 2.65
CA VAL A 35 11.89 19.23 2.67
C VAL A 35 10.58 19.10 1.90
N LEU A 36 9.68 20.09 2.04
CA LEU A 36 8.46 20.15 1.24
C LEU A 36 8.76 20.30 -0.26
N PHE A 37 9.67 21.19 -0.64
CA PHE A 37 10.07 21.35 -2.04
C PHE A 37 10.67 20.06 -2.61
N LEU A 38 11.50 19.36 -1.84
CA LEU A 38 12.05 18.06 -2.23
C LEU A 38 10.94 17.01 -2.40
N SER A 39 9.96 16.99 -1.51
CA SER A 39 8.79 16.11 -1.61
C SER A 39 7.95 16.40 -2.86
N MET A 40 7.72 17.67 -3.17
CA MET A 40 7.05 18.12 -4.39
C MET A 40 7.82 17.68 -5.65
N LYS A 41 9.15 17.86 -5.69
CA LYS A 41 9.99 17.39 -6.81
C LYS A 41 9.90 15.88 -6.98
N ALA A 42 9.88 15.14 -5.87
CA ALA A 42 9.73 13.69 -5.88
C ALA A 42 8.30 13.22 -6.22
N CYS A 43 7.33 14.12 -6.39
CA CYS A 43 5.99 13.83 -6.91
C CYS A 43 5.88 14.03 -8.43
N VAL A 44 6.87 14.63 -9.09
CA VAL A 44 6.82 14.90 -10.54
C VAL A 44 6.46 13.66 -11.37
N PRO A 45 7.08 12.47 -11.16
CA PRO A 45 6.70 11.27 -11.91
C PRO A 45 5.23 10.86 -11.71
N LEU A 46 4.73 10.96 -10.48
CA LEU A 46 3.32 10.67 -10.16
C LEU A 46 2.38 11.67 -10.84
N LEU A 47 2.72 12.96 -10.82
CA LEU A 47 1.95 13.99 -11.49
C LEU A 47 1.94 13.78 -13.01
N THR A 48 3.07 13.41 -13.61
CA THR A 48 3.13 13.10 -15.05
C THR A 48 2.28 11.89 -15.41
N LEU A 49 2.30 10.82 -14.59
CA LEU A 49 1.43 9.65 -14.78
C LEU A 49 -0.05 9.98 -14.55
N GLY A 50 -0.35 10.87 -13.60
CA GLY A 50 -1.70 11.36 -13.36
C GLY A 50 -2.25 12.15 -14.54
N LEU A 51 -1.44 13.06 -15.08
CA LEU A 51 -1.79 13.85 -16.26
C LEU A 51 -1.94 12.97 -17.51
N SER A 52 -1.00 12.05 -17.75
CA SER A 52 -1.07 11.14 -18.89
C SER A 52 -2.32 10.27 -18.83
N ARG A 53 -2.63 9.70 -17.66
CA ARG A 53 -3.86 8.92 -17.44
C ARG A 53 -5.10 9.76 -17.71
N MET A 54 -5.16 10.99 -17.19
CA MET A 54 -6.31 11.88 -17.41
C MET A 54 -6.50 12.17 -18.91
N ILE A 55 -5.42 12.48 -19.64
CA ILE A 55 -5.48 12.76 -21.08
C ILE A 55 -5.95 11.52 -21.86
N VAL A 56 -5.37 10.35 -21.59
CA VAL A 56 -5.70 9.12 -22.31
C VAL A 56 -7.14 8.69 -22.04
N VAL A 57 -7.59 8.69 -20.78
CA VAL A 57 -8.96 8.28 -20.43
C VAL A 57 -9.99 9.20 -21.09
N LYS A 58 -9.77 10.52 -21.05
CA LYS A 58 -10.67 11.48 -21.69
C LYS A 58 -10.60 11.47 -23.21
N GLY A 59 -9.44 11.12 -23.79
CA GLY A 59 -9.27 11.04 -25.24
C GLY A 59 -9.74 9.73 -25.87
N THR A 60 -9.94 8.67 -25.08
CA THR A 60 -10.35 7.33 -25.56
C THR A 60 -11.80 6.97 -25.24
N ASP A 61 -12.58 7.93 -24.72
CA ASP A 61 -13.96 7.72 -24.22
C ASP A 61 -14.08 6.48 -23.31
N TYR A 62 -13.02 6.23 -22.54
CA TYR A 62 -12.97 5.10 -21.62
C TYR A 62 -13.98 5.30 -20.49
N GLN A 63 -14.66 4.22 -20.10
CA GLN A 63 -15.69 4.27 -19.06
C GLN A 63 -15.07 4.52 -17.68
N GLU A 64 -15.07 5.79 -17.25
CA GLU A 64 -14.61 6.20 -15.92
C GLU A 64 -15.78 6.35 -14.95
N HIS A 65 -15.66 5.70 -13.78
CA HIS A 65 -16.56 5.94 -12.66
C HIS A 65 -16.13 7.19 -11.89
N TYR A 66 -16.71 8.35 -12.21
CA TYR A 66 -16.41 9.63 -11.52
C TYR A 66 -16.61 9.59 -10.00
N SER A 67 -17.42 8.66 -9.50
CA SER A 67 -17.60 8.43 -8.06
C SER A 67 -16.37 7.88 -7.35
N GLU A 68 -15.34 7.45 -8.08
CA GLU A 68 -14.11 6.92 -7.49
C GLU A 68 -13.17 8.02 -7.00
N TYR A 69 -12.85 8.99 -7.86
CA TYR A 69 -11.88 10.05 -7.58
C TYR A 69 -12.40 11.43 -7.96
N GLY A 70 -13.25 11.53 -8.97
CA GLY A 70 -13.68 12.79 -9.53
C GLY A 70 -13.70 12.75 -11.05
N VAL A 71 -13.87 13.93 -11.65
CA VAL A 71 -13.91 14.10 -13.12
C VAL A 71 -12.53 14.25 -13.74
N HIS A 72 -11.57 14.80 -13.01
CA HIS A 72 -10.20 15.04 -13.46
C HIS A 72 -9.18 14.37 -12.55
N TRP A 73 -9.61 13.98 -11.34
CA TRP A 73 -8.75 13.38 -10.34
C TRP A 73 -8.60 11.88 -10.58
N ASN A 74 -7.43 11.34 -10.24
CA ASN A 74 -7.18 9.91 -10.28
C ASN A 74 -6.22 9.51 -9.16
N PHE A 75 -6.00 8.21 -9.05
CA PHE A 75 -5.13 7.58 -8.05
C PHE A 75 -3.76 8.27 -7.90
N PHE A 76 -3.10 8.64 -9.01
CA PHE A 76 -1.76 9.23 -8.96
C PHE A 76 -1.76 10.62 -8.30
N PHE A 77 -2.80 11.42 -8.53
CA PHE A 77 -2.96 12.71 -7.86
C PHE A 77 -3.23 12.53 -6.38
N THR A 78 -4.03 11.54 -5.98
CA THR A 78 -4.21 11.18 -4.56
C THR A 78 -2.87 10.81 -3.91
N LEU A 79 -2.04 9.99 -4.57
CA LEU A 79 -0.72 9.64 -4.03
C LEU A 79 0.21 10.85 -3.88
N ALA A 80 0.24 11.74 -4.87
CA ALA A 80 1.03 12.96 -4.81
C ALA A 80 0.60 13.85 -3.64
N VAL A 81 -0.72 14.05 -3.47
CA VAL A 81 -1.27 14.82 -2.34
C VAL A 81 -0.96 14.15 -1.01
N VAL A 82 -1.16 12.84 -0.88
CA VAL A 82 -0.85 12.10 0.35
C VAL A 82 0.64 12.21 0.71
N LYS A 83 1.54 12.15 -0.27
CA LYS A 83 2.99 12.29 -0.06
C LYS A 83 3.38 13.69 0.44
N VAL A 84 2.81 14.74 -0.15
CA VAL A 84 3.08 16.11 0.26
C VAL A 84 2.48 16.39 1.63
N LEU A 85 1.24 15.97 1.87
CA LEU A 85 0.57 16.16 3.15
C LEU A 85 1.21 15.30 4.25
N SER A 86 1.63 14.08 4.00
CA SER A 86 2.35 13.29 5.01
C SER A 86 3.66 13.97 5.41
N THR A 87 4.41 14.50 4.44
CA THR A 87 5.63 15.28 4.70
C THR A 87 5.32 16.51 5.55
N LEU A 88 4.26 17.24 5.22
CA LEU A 88 3.78 18.40 5.98
C LEU A 88 3.48 18.04 7.44
N PHE A 89 2.67 17.00 7.66
CA PHE A 89 2.34 16.52 9.00
C PHE A 89 3.57 16.04 9.76
N CYS A 90 4.49 15.33 9.10
CA CYS A 90 5.75 14.93 9.68
C CYS A 90 6.55 16.14 10.17
N CYS A 91 6.67 17.21 9.39
CA CYS A 91 7.39 18.39 9.83
C CYS A 91 6.70 19.14 10.98
N ILE A 92 5.36 19.22 10.98
CA ILE A 92 4.60 19.85 12.07
C ILE A 92 4.73 19.06 13.37
N PHE A 93 4.65 17.73 13.31
CA PHE A 93 4.60 16.84 14.47
C PHE A 93 5.93 16.11 14.77
N SER A 94 7.00 16.41 14.03
CA SER A 94 8.30 15.73 14.10
C SER A 94 8.83 15.68 15.53
N GLY A 95 8.90 14.49 16.10
CA GLY A 95 9.41 14.25 17.46
C GLY A 95 8.52 14.75 18.59
N ARG A 96 7.28 15.17 18.30
CA ARG A 96 6.27 15.60 19.29
C ARG A 96 5.24 14.52 19.60
N CYS A 97 4.90 13.68 18.63
CA CYS A 97 3.87 12.66 18.78
C CYS A 97 4.29 11.34 18.12
N ASN A 98 3.91 10.22 18.74
CA ASN A 98 4.05 8.90 18.13
C ASN A 98 3.14 8.78 16.89
N SER A 99 3.60 8.10 15.85
CA SER A 99 2.88 7.95 14.57
C SER A 99 1.48 7.34 14.74
N TRP A 100 1.31 6.40 15.67
CA TRP A 100 -0.01 5.80 15.94
C TRP A 100 -1.00 6.77 16.59
N ILE A 101 -0.54 7.62 17.51
CA ILE A 101 -1.38 8.65 18.15
C ILE A 101 -1.83 9.64 17.10
N LEU A 102 -0.90 10.09 16.24
CA LEU A 102 -1.21 10.99 15.15
C LEU A 102 -2.22 10.38 14.17
N SER A 103 -2.07 9.10 13.82
CA SER A 103 -3.03 8.38 13.00
C SER A 103 -4.43 8.37 13.61
N ILE A 104 -4.55 8.05 14.92
CA ILE A 104 -5.84 8.04 15.63
C ILE A 104 -6.47 9.43 15.65
N ILE A 105 -5.71 10.49 15.94
CA ILE A 105 -6.21 11.87 15.98
C ILE A 105 -6.73 12.29 14.60
N ILE A 106 -5.97 12.07 13.54
CA ILE A 106 -6.39 12.42 12.17
C ILE A 106 -7.61 11.60 11.77
N CYS A 107 -7.63 10.30 12.10
CA CYS A 107 -8.75 9.42 11.79
C CYS A 107 -10.04 9.84 12.49
N ALA A 108 -9.96 10.13 13.80
CA ALA A 108 -11.11 10.58 14.60
C ALA A 108 -11.61 11.95 14.12
N GLY A 109 -10.71 12.91 13.88
CA GLY A 109 -11.06 14.22 13.35
C GLY A 109 -11.69 14.14 11.96
N TYR A 110 -11.14 13.31 11.07
CA TYR A 110 -11.71 13.11 9.74
C TYR A 110 -13.08 12.45 9.77
N GLN A 111 -13.25 11.39 10.58
CA GLN A 111 -14.54 10.72 10.76
C GLN A 111 -15.59 11.65 11.39
N TRP A 112 -15.17 12.53 12.30
CA TRP A 112 -16.03 13.59 12.84
C TRP A 112 -16.46 14.57 11.75
N CYS A 113 -15.55 15.04 10.90
CA CYS A 113 -15.91 15.89 9.76
C CYS A 113 -16.90 15.21 8.80
N LEU A 114 -16.71 13.91 8.51
CA LEU A 114 -17.65 13.11 7.72
C LEU A 114 -19.05 13.14 8.34
N TYR A 115 -19.14 12.91 9.66
CA TYR A 115 -20.39 12.95 10.41
C TYR A 115 -21.05 14.33 10.41
N CYS A 116 -20.27 15.42 10.51
CA CYS A 116 -20.75 16.80 10.47
C CYS A 116 -21.27 17.27 9.10
N GLY A 117 -21.30 16.39 8.09
CA GLY A 117 -21.90 16.69 6.79
C GLY A 117 -20.95 16.58 5.60
N LEU A 118 -19.64 16.37 5.82
CA LEU A 118 -18.69 16.17 4.74
C LEU A 118 -19.02 14.92 3.91
N GLU A 119 -19.56 13.86 4.54
CA GLU A 119 -20.03 12.68 3.81
C GLU A 119 -21.13 13.02 2.80
N LYS A 120 -22.14 13.79 3.24
CA LYS A 120 -23.26 14.23 2.38
C LYS A 120 -22.74 15.06 1.21
N TYR A 121 -21.78 15.95 1.48
CA TYR A 121 -21.14 16.76 0.45
C TYR A 121 -20.36 15.90 -0.56
N ILE A 122 -19.52 14.95 -0.11
CA ILE A 122 -18.76 14.08 -1.01
C ILE A 122 -19.71 13.26 -1.89
N ILE A 123 -20.80 12.72 -1.33
CA ILE A 123 -21.73 11.86 -2.07
C ILE A 123 -22.56 12.69 -3.05
N ASN A 124 -23.22 13.75 -2.57
CA ASN A 124 -24.28 14.47 -3.28
C ASN A 124 -23.85 15.82 -3.87
N GLY A 125 -22.62 16.27 -3.64
CA GLY A 125 -22.14 17.57 -4.08
C GLY A 125 -22.71 18.74 -3.27
N TRP A 126 -22.28 19.96 -3.63
CA TRP A 126 -22.69 21.21 -2.95
C TRP A 126 -24.21 21.36 -2.89
N ASP A 127 -24.91 21.05 -3.98
CA ASP A 127 -26.34 21.33 -4.13
C ASP A 127 -27.23 20.16 -3.71
N GLY A 128 -26.63 19.06 -3.28
CA GLY A 128 -27.34 17.83 -2.91
C GLY A 128 -27.94 17.06 -4.09
N ARG A 129 -27.75 17.52 -5.34
CA ARG A 129 -28.33 16.91 -6.55
C ARG A 129 -27.33 16.11 -7.38
N GLY A 130 -26.10 15.97 -6.88
CA GLY A 130 -25.00 15.30 -7.57
C GLY A 130 -24.35 16.15 -8.64
N THR A 131 -24.58 17.48 -8.66
CA THR A 131 -23.87 18.34 -9.61
C THR A 131 -22.37 18.36 -9.34
N ARG A 132 -21.60 18.77 -10.34
CA ARG A 132 -20.13 18.81 -10.32
C ARG A 132 -19.66 20.18 -10.81
N LYS A 133 -19.99 21.23 -10.06
CA LYS A 133 -19.70 22.63 -10.46
C LYS A 133 -18.33 23.09 -9.94
N GLY A 134 -17.44 23.44 -10.85
CA GLY A 134 -16.09 23.88 -10.52
C GLY A 134 -15.16 22.72 -10.14
N LEU A 135 -13.86 23.03 -9.99
CA LEU A 135 -12.81 22.02 -9.83
C LEU A 135 -12.91 21.23 -8.52
N LEU A 136 -13.28 21.88 -7.42
CA LEU A 136 -13.34 21.25 -6.10
C LEU A 136 -14.50 20.26 -6.02
N ASP A 137 -15.71 20.70 -6.37
CA ASP A 137 -16.90 19.84 -6.35
C ASP A 137 -16.82 18.71 -7.38
N ALA A 138 -16.19 18.94 -8.54
CA ALA A 138 -15.99 17.90 -9.55
C ALA A 138 -15.01 16.80 -9.11
N ASN A 139 -14.10 17.09 -8.16
CA ASN A 139 -13.05 16.18 -7.69
C ASN A 139 -13.10 15.90 -6.18
N ARG A 140 -14.25 16.17 -5.56
CA ARG A 140 -14.45 16.11 -4.10
C ARG A 140 -14.11 14.75 -3.52
N GLU A 141 -14.38 13.66 -4.24
CA GLU A 141 -14.06 12.31 -3.78
C GLU A 141 -12.55 12.15 -3.54
N GLY A 142 -11.72 12.44 -4.53
CA GLY A 142 -10.26 12.31 -4.44
C GLY A 142 -9.60 13.32 -3.51
N ILE A 143 -10.11 14.56 -3.48
CA ILE A 143 -9.57 15.63 -2.62
C ILE A 143 -9.82 15.30 -1.15
N PHE A 144 -11.07 15.07 -0.75
CA PHE A 144 -11.40 14.90 0.67
C PHE A 144 -11.05 13.52 1.21
N SER A 145 -11.03 12.47 0.38
CA SER A 145 -10.53 11.15 0.79
C SER A 145 -9.04 11.16 1.14
N SER A 146 -8.26 12.12 0.62
CA SER A 146 -6.83 12.24 0.91
C SER A 146 -6.54 12.38 2.41
N PHE A 147 -7.43 12.98 3.19
CA PHE A 147 -7.28 13.09 4.65
C PHE A 147 -7.38 11.73 5.37
N GLY A 148 -8.34 10.88 4.97
CA GLY A 148 -8.42 9.51 5.47
C GLY A 148 -7.19 8.69 5.09
N TYR A 149 -6.64 8.93 3.90
CA TYR A 149 -5.41 8.29 3.44
C TYR A 149 -4.16 8.73 4.22
N ILE A 150 -4.11 9.97 4.73
CA ILE A 150 -3.03 10.39 5.63
C ILE A 150 -3.09 9.64 6.96
N ALA A 151 -4.29 9.46 7.53
CA ALA A 151 -4.45 8.65 8.74
C ALA A 151 -3.93 7.23 8.52
N LEU A 152 -4.27 6.65 7.37
CA LEU A 152 -3.80 5.33 6.95
C LEU A 152 -2.27 5.29 6.74
N TYR A 153 -1.68 6.33 6.15
CA TYR A 153 -0.22 6.46 6.01
C TYR A 153 0.47 6.37 7.37
N PHE A 154 0.04 7.16 8.36
CA PHE A 154 0.66 7.13 9.69
C PHE A 154 0.44 5.82 10.45
N ALA A 155 -0.68 5.11 10.21
CA ALA A 155 -0.85 3.74 10.70
C ALA A 155 0.18 2.79 10.08
N GLY A 156 0.43 2.92 8.76
CA GLY A 156 1.47 2.18 8.06
C GLY A 156 2.88 2.48 8.57
N VAL A 157 3.20 3.76 8.85
CA VAL A 157 4.48 4.15 9.45
C VAL A 157 4.69 3.46 10.80
N GLN A 158 3.66 3.41 11.65
CA GLN A 158 3.74 2.72 12.93
C GLN A 158 4.00 1.22 12.76
N LEU A 159 3.28 0.57 11.83
CA LEU A 159 3.50 -0.84 11.51
C LEU A 159 4.94 -1.07 11.04
N GLY A 160 5.48 -0.18 10.21
CA GLY A 160 6.86 -0.24 9.73
C GLY A 160 7.87 -0.13 10.87
N GLN A 161 7.69 0.83 11.78
CA GLN A 161 8.52 0.97 12.98
C GLN A 161 8.49 -0.29 13.86
N PHE A 162 7.33 -0.96 13.96
CA PHE A 162 7.21 -2.21 14.68
C PHE A 162 7.96 -3.36 13.98
N LEU A 163 7.87 -3.45 12.65
CA LEU A 163 8.55 -4.49 11.88
C LEU A 163 10.07 -4.33 11.89
N PHE A 164 10.59 -3.10 11.74
CA PHE A 164 12.03 -2.83 11.70
C PHE A 164 12.77 -3.00 13.04
N ARG A 165 12.06 -3.28 14.14
CA ARG A 165 12.72 -3.63 15.40
C ARG A 165 13.59 -4.88 15.22
N THR A 166 14.85 -4.78 15.62
CA THR A 166 15.81 -5.88 15.57
C THR A 166 15.38 -7.01 16.49
N ARG A 167 15.34 -8.23 15.95
CA ARG A 167 14.97 -9.45 16.67
C ARG A 167 16.00 -10.52 16.34
N ASN A 168 16.63 -11.07 17.37
CA ASN A 168 17.80 -11.95 17.18
C ASN A 168 17.46 -13.43 17.33
N THR A 169 16.35 -13.76 18.02
CA THR A 169 15.96 -15.15 18.26
C THR A 169 14.69 -15.53 17.52
N LEU A 170 14.53 -16.82 17.19
CA LEU A 170 13.27 -17.35 16.64
C LEU A 170 12.11 -17.08 17.59
N PHE A 171 12.34 -17.14 18.91
CA PHE A 171 11.34 -16.85 19.91
C PHE A 171 10.83 -15.40 19.85
N ASP A 172 11.72 -14.43 19.60
CA ASP A 172 11.33 -13.03 19.40
C ASP A 172 10.46 -12.85 18.13
N TRP A 173 10.76 -13.60 17.07
CA TRP A 173 9.95 -13.61 15.86
C TRP A 173 8.60 -14.31 16.04
N LEU A 174 8.53 -15.39 16.85
CA LEU A 174 7.27 -16.01 17.23
C LEU A 174 6.41 -15.04 18.06
N LYS A 175 7.00 -14.31 19.00
CA LYS A 175 6.31 -13.24 19.75
C LYS A 175 5.83 -12.12 18.83
N CYS A 176 6.63 -11.75 17.82
CA CYS A 176 6.24 -10.79 16.79
C CYS A 176 5.00 -11.26 16.03
N LEU A 177 5.01 -12.52 15.58
CA LEU A 177 3.87 -13.14 14.90
C LEU A 177 2.63 -13.16 15.79
N GLN A 178 2.77 -13.59 17.05
CA GLN A 178 1.68 -13.56 18.03
C GLN A 178 1.13 -12.14 18.20
N GLY A 179 2.00 -11.14 18.36
CA GLY A 179 1.58 -9.73 18.46
C GLY A 179 0.83 -9.23 17.21
N LEU A 180 1.34 -9.53 16.01
CA LEU A 180 0.66 -9.18 14.75
C LEU A 180 -0.70 -9.87 14.63
N THR A 181 -0.79 -11.16 14.96
CA THR A 181 -2.06 -11.90 14.92
C THR A 181 -3.07 -11.37 15.92
N GLY A 182 -2.65 -11.06 17.16
CA GLY A 182 -3.52 -10.46 18.17
C GLY A 182 -4.03 -9.09 17.75
N PHE A 183 -3.14 -8.23 17.22
CA PHE A 183 -3.54 -6.93 16.67
C PHE A 183 -4.50 -7.07 15.48
N CYS A 184 -4.23 -8.00 14.57
CA CYS A 184 -5.10 -8.30 13.43
C CYS A 184 -6.51 -8.72 13.87
N ILE A 185 -6.61 -9.65 14.83
CA ILE A 185 -7.90 -10.08 15.40
C ILE A 185 -8.62 -8.88 16.03
N GLY A 186 -7.91 -8.05 16.79
CA GLY A 186 -8.44 -6.82 17.37
C GLY A 186 -9.01 -5.86 16.31
N CYS A 187 -8.28 -5.63 15.22
CA CYS A 187 -8.75 -4.81 14.10
C CYS A 187 -9.98 -5.40 13.42
N TRP A 188 -10.04 -6.72 13.21
CA TRP A 188 -11.21 -7.38 12.63
C TRP A 188 -12.45 -7.29 13.53
N LEU A 189 -12.28 -7.44 14.85
CA LEU A 189 -13.37 -7.26 15.81
C LEU A 189 -13.84 -5.80 15.85
N LEU A 190 -12.91 -4.85 15.90
CA LEU A 190 -13.22 -3.43 15.86
C LEU A 190 -13.94 -3.06 14.56
N LEU A 191 -13.52 -3.61 13.42
CA LEU A 191 -14.19 -3.41 12.14
C LEU A 191 -15.65 -3.86 12.19
N ARG A 192 -15.94 -5.01 12.82
CA ARG A 192 -17.34 -5.47 12.97
C ARG A 192 -18.17 -4.44 13.73
N VAL A 193 -17.66 -3.94 14.86
CA VAL A 193 -18.33 -2.90 15.66
C VAL A 193 -18.52 -1.62 14.84
N CYS A 194 -17.46 -1.10 14.22
CA CYS A 194 -17.52 0.13 13.42
C CYS A 194 -18.48 0.01 12.23
N ARG A 195 -18.57 -1.16 11.59
CA ARG A 195 -19.52 -1.39 10.49
C ARG A 195 -20.98 -1.29 10.94
N HIS A 196 -21.27 -1.69 12.18
CA HIS A 196 -22.60 -1.57 12.75
C HIS A 196 -22.91 -0.14 13.24
N VAL A 197 -21.94 0.55 13.82
CA VAL A 197 -22.15 1.88 14.42
C VAL A 197 -22.06 3.02 13.40
N ILE A 198 -21.08 2.97 12.49
CA ILE A 198 -20.76 4.08 11.57
C ILE A 198 -21.37 3.85 10.20
N GLY A 199 -21.33 2.62 9.70
CA GLY A 199 -21.85 2.27 8.38
C GLY A 199 -20.89 1.41 7.55
N PRO A 200 -21.19 1.20 6.27
CA PRO A 200 -20.39 0.33 5.42
C PRO A 200 -18.98 0.87 5.20
N ILE A 201 -18.03 -0.04 4.97
CA ILE A 201 -16.70 0.29 4.43
C ILE A 201 -16.91 1.14 3.18
N SER A 202 -16.21 2.27 3.02
CA SER A 202 -16.34 3.10 1.82
C SER A 202 -14.98 3.62 1.37
N ARG A 203 -14.49 3.14 0.21
CA ARG A 203 -13.25 3.62 -0.41
C ARG A 203 -13.37 5.06 -0.91
N ARG A 204 -14.55 5.45 -1.40
CA ARG A 204 -14.85 6.82 -1.85
C ARG A 204 -14.70 7.84 -0.72
N LEU A 205 -15.11 7.46 0.49
CA LEU A 205 -15.02 8.32 1.67
C LEU A 205 -13.73 8.09 2.45
N VAL A 206 -13.09 6.94 2.35
CA VAL A 206 -12.00 6.52 3.24
C VAL A 206 -12.41 6.69 4.70
N ASN A 207 -13.63 6.24 5.02
CA ASN A 207 -14.19 6.34 6.35
C ASN A 207 -13.48 5.42 7.35
N LEU A 208 -13.78 5.57 8.65
CA LEU A 208 -13.14 4.78 9.72
C LEU A 208 -13.22 3.26 9.47
N PRO A 209 -14.38 2.66 9.09
CA PRO A 209 -14.43 1.25 8.72
C PRO A 209 -13.47 0.87 7.59
N TYR A 210 -13.31 1.73 6.57
CA TYR A 210 -12.34 1.48 5.49
C TYR A 210 -10.89 1.50 6.01
N ILE A 211 -10.52 2.48 6.83
CA ILE A 211 -9.16 2.59 7.38
C ILE A 211 -8.83 1.34 8.22
N ILE A 212 -9.73 0.94 9.13
CA ILE A 212 -9.54 -0.26 9.96
C ILE A 212 -9.44 -1.51 9.10
N TRP A 213 -10.27 -1.62 8.05
CA TRP A 213 -10.26 -2.75 7.14
C TRP A 213 -8.92 -2.89 6.40
N ILE A 214 -8.35 -1.80 5.88
CA ILE A 214 -7.03 -1.85 5.22
C ILE A 214 -5.92 -2.19 6.23
N VAL A 215 -5.96 -1.64 7.44
CA VAL A 215 -4.98 -1.98 8.49
C VAL A 215 -5.08 -3.46 8.88
N ALA A 216 -6.30 -3.99 9.01
CA ALA A 216 -6.55 -5.40 9.31
C ALA A 216 -5.99 -6.30 8.21
N LEU A 217 -6.33 -6.02 6.94
CA LEU A 217 -5.84 -6.77 5.79
C LEU A 217 -4.31 -6.73 5.69
N THR A 218 -3.69 -5.55 5.83
CA THR A 218 -2.22 -5.43 5.75
C THR A 218 -1.55 -6.21 6.88
N THR A 219 -2.06 -6.10 8.10
CA THR A 219 -1.52 -6.85 9.24
C THR A 219 -1.68 -8.36 9.04
N GLN A 220 -2.81 -8.79 8.49
CA GLN A 220 -3.06 -10.19 8.14
C GLN A 220 -2.05 -10.70 7.12
N GLU A 221 -1.82 -9.97 6.03
CA GLU A 221 -0.84 -10.33 5.00
C GLU A 221 0.58 -10.42 5.58
N LEU A 222 0.98 -9.44 6.39
CA LEU A 222 2.27 -9.45 7.07
C LEU A 222 2.42 -10.65 8.02
N ALA A 223 1.37 -11.00 8.76
CA ALA A 223 1.37 -12.16 9.63
C ALA A 223 1.49 -13.47 8.84
N ILE A 224 0.81 -13.59 7.70
CA ILE A 224 0.89 -14.76 6.81
C ILE A 224 2.31 -14.88 6.22
N LEU A 225 2.88 -13.77 5.72
CA LEU A 225 4.22 -13.76 5.17
C LEU A 225 5.27 -14.12 6.22
N LEU A 226 5.16 -13.57 7.43
CA LEU A 226 6.06 -13.90 8.54
C LEU A 226 5.91 -15.36 8.97
N ALA A 227 4.69 -15.89 9.03
CA ALA A 227 4.47 -17.30 9.34
C ALA A 227 5.09 -18.21 8.28
N ALA A 228 4.93 -17.89 6.99
CA ALA A 228 5.55 -18.64 5.90
C ALA A 228 7.08 -18.64 6.02
N GLU A 229 7.69 -17.48 6.28
CA GLU A 229 9.14 -17.36 6.45
C GLU A 229 9.66 -18.15 7.65
N LEU A 230 8.93 -18.15 8.77
CA LEU A 230 9.27 -18.95 9.95
C LEU A 230 9.18 -20.45 9.66
N ILE A 231 8.14 -20.91 8.95
CA ILE A 231 8.00 -22.31 8.56
C ILE A 231 9.16 -22.73 7.66
N ILE A 232 9.49 -21.93 6.63
CA ILE A 232 10.62 -22.20 5.73
C ILE A 232 11.92 -22.27 6.51
N SER A 233 12.17 -21.31 7.41
CA SER A 233 13.37 -21.27 8.24
C SER A 233 13.52 -22.51 9.12
N LEU A 234 12.42 -23.01 9.71
CA LEU A 234 12.41 -24.23 10.51
C LEU A 234 12.67 -25.48 9.67
N LEU A 235 12.08 -25.57 8.48
CA LEU A 235 12.30 -26.70 7.56
C LEU A 235 13.75 -26.78 7.11
N VAL A 236 14.36 -25.65 6.73
CA VAL A 236 15.78 -25.58 6.31
C VAL A 236 16.72 -25.95 7.47
N SER A 237 16.44 -25.44 8.68
CA SER A 237 17.27 -25.75 9.86
C SER A 237 17.22 -27.23 10.24
N SER A 238 16.03 -27.87 10.13
CA SER A 238 15.85 -29.31 10.34
C SER A 238 16.64 -30.16 9.33
N GLN A 239 16.63 -29.77 8.04
CA GLN A 239 17.41 -30.45 7.01
C GLN A 239 18.93 -30.34 7.22
N ASN A 240 19.42 -29.17 7.66
CA ASN A 240 20.83 -28.97 7.95
C ASN A 240 21.30 -29.77 9.18
N GLN A 241 20.44 -29.93 10.19
CA GLN A 241 20.71 -30.80 11.35
C GLN A 241 20.70 -32.29 10.99
N ALA A 242 19.81 -32.73 10.10
CA ALA A 242 19.80 -34.11 9.60
C ALA A 242 21.07 -34.45 8.79
N LYS A 243 21.54 -33.52 7.96
CA LYS A 243 22.79 -33.69 7.18
C LYS A 243 24.04 -33.73 8.07
N THR A 244 24.13 -32.88 9.10
CA THR A 244 25.26 -32.88 10.05
C THR A 244 25.30 -34.14 10.92
N LYS A 245 24.15 -34.73 11.29
CA LYS A 245 24.10 -36.03 12.00
C LYS A 245 24.49 -37.22 11.12
N SER A 246 24.29 -37.17 9.80
CA SER A 246 24.71 -38.24 8.87
C SER A 246 26.18 -38.15 8.43
N SER A 247 26.83 -37.00 8.62
CA SER A 247 28.20 -36.73 8.11
C SER A 247 29.26 -36.76 9.22
N HIS A 248 29.25 -37.80 10.06
CA HIS A 248 30.34 -38.08 11.01
C HIS A 248 31.48 -38.92 10.40
N LYS A 249 31.62 -38.93 9.06
CA LYS A 249 32.82 -39.45 8.37
C LYS A 249 33.20 -38.54 7.20
N LYS A 250 34.39 -37.94 7.32
CA LYS A 250 35.21 -37.17 6.34
C LYS A 250 34.97 -35.66 6.17
N SER A 251 35.75 -34.92 6.98
CA SER A 251 36.68 -33.82 6.63
C SER A 251 36.58 -33.09 5.27
N LYS A 252 36.41 -31.76 5.41
CA LYS A 252 36.99 -30.60 4.68
C LYS A 252 36.62 -30.35 3.21
N SER A 253 35.81 -29.30 3.04
CA SER A 253 36.01 -28.19 2.09
C SER A 253 35.08 -27.02 2.50
N PRO A 254 35.59 -25.81 2.78
CA PRO A 254 34.77 -24.62 2.92
C PRO A 254 34.77 -23.92 1.56
N ASN A 255 33.74 -24.14 0.76
CA ASN A 255 33.26 -23.19 -0.25
C ASN A 255 32.22 -23.90 -1.10
N THR A 256 30.97 -23.68 -0.72
CA THR A 256 29.94 -23.35 -1.70
C THR A 256 28.77 -22.81 -0.91
N ASP A 257 28.36 -21.59 -1.23
CA ASP A 257 27.17 -20.84 -0.82
C ASP A 257 25.82 -21.56 -1.08
N THR A 258 25.86 -22.88 -1.22
CA THR A 258 24.80 -23.78 -1.69
C THR A 258 23.54 -23.84 -0.80
N ALA A 259 23.53 -23.22 0.38
CA ALA A 259 22.36 -23.18 1.27
C ALA A 259 21.90 -21.75 1.65
N PHE A 260 22.70 -20.72 1.35
CA PHE A 260 22.37 -19.32 1.70
C PHE A 260 21.33 -18.69 0.74
N THR A 261 20.98 -19.42 -0.33
CA THR A 261 20.17 -18.93 -1.44
C THR A 261 19.07 -19.93 -1.80
N VAL A 262 18.36 -20.48 -0.82
CA VAL A 262 17.04 -21.07 -1.08
C VAL A 262 16.10 -19.92 -1.41
N SER A 263 16.21 -19.48 -2.67
CA SER A 263 15.26 -18.65 -3.41
C SER A 263 14.54 -17.60 -2.57
N LYS A 264 15.08 -16.38 -2.53
CA LYS A 264 14.18 -15.21 -2.58
C LYS A 264 13.11 -15.57 -3.61
N LEU A 265 11.83 -15.69 -3.24
CA LEU A 265 10.76 -16.09 -4.15
C LEU A 265 11.00 -15.44 -5.51
N CYS A 266 11.34 -16.23 -6.54
CA CYS A 266 11.93 -15.73 -7.79
C CYS A 266 11.08 -14.59 -8.39
N ILE A 267 9.76 -14.71 -8.26
CA ILE A 267 8.78 -13.73 -8.71
C ILE A 267 8.82 -12.45 -7.85
N LEU A 268 8.87 -12.55 -6.51
CA LEU A 268 8.91 -11.37 -5.64
C LEU A 268 10.21 -10.57 -5.80
N ASP A 269 11.35 -11.25 -5.93
CA ASP A 269 12.62 -10.56 -6.22
C ASP A 269 12.59 -9.92 -7.61
N ALA A 270 12.02 -10.58 -8.61
CA ALA A 270 11.85 -10.01 -9.94
C ALA A 270 10.94 -8.76 -9.93
N ILE A 271 9.80 -8.82 -9.23
CA ILE A 271 8.89 -7.68 -9.07
C ILE A 271 9.60 -6.53 -8.34
N ASN A 272 10.31 -6.80 -7.25
CA ASN A 272 11.05 -5.76 -6.52
C ASN A 272 12.17 -5.13 -7.36
N TYR A 273 12.79 -5.90 -8.26
CA TYR A 273 13.86 -5.42 -9.13
C TYR A 273 13.37 -4.39 -10.17
N ASN A 274 12.15 -4.56 -10.70
CA ASN A 274 11.54 -3.67 -11.71
C ASN A 274 10.12 -3.22 -11.30
N GLY A 275 9.96 -2.76 -10.05
CA GLY A 275 8.64 -2.52 -9.44
C GLY A 275 7.75 -1.50 -10.17
N LEU A 276 8.33 -0.41 -10.68
CA LEU A 276 7.58 0.54 -11.51
C LEU A 276 7.01 -0.12 -12.75
N LEU A 277 7.86 -0.82 -13.50
CA LEU A 277 7.46 -1.39 -14.76
C LEU A 277 6.36 -2.42 -14.55
N PHE A 278 6.50 -3.26 -13.51
CA PHE A 278 5.44 -4.19 -13.13
C PHE A 278 4.13 -3.43 -12.83
N PHE A 279 4.21 -2.34 -12.07
CA PHE A 279 3.05 -1.50 -11.77
C PHE A 279 2.42 -0.90 -13.04
N LEU A 280 3.20 -0.40 -13.99
CA LEU A 280 2.69 0.14 -15.26
C LEU A 280 2.05 -0.94 -16.14
N ILE A 281 2.70 -2.09 -16.29
CA ILE A 281 2.16 -3.25 -17.01
C ILE A 281 0.82 -3.66 -16.40
N CYS A 282 0.74 -3.76 -15.07
CA CYS A 282 -0.51 -4.08 -14.38
C CYS A 282 -1.62 -3.07 -14.68
N ASN A 283 -1.34 -1.77 -14.61
CA ASN A 283 -2.33 -0.73 -14.88
C ASN A 283 -2.81 -0.74 -16.34
N LEU A 284 -1.89 -0.91 -17.30
CA LEU A 284 -2.22 -0.99 -18.72
C LEU A 284 -3.04 -2.25 -19.04
N LEU A 285 -2.63 -3.42 -18.54
CA LEU A 285 -3.37 -4.67 -18.72
C LEU A 285 -4.75 -4.61 -18.05
N THR A 286 -4.87 -3.96 -16.89
CA THR A 286 -6.17 -3.76 -16.23
C THR A 286 -7.09 -2.90 -17.10
N GLY A 287 -6.56 -1.81 -17.67
CA GLY A 287 -7.29 -0.99 -18.64
C GLY A 287 -7.71 -1.77 -19.89
N ALA A 288 -6.81 -2.60 -20.43
CA ALA A 288 -7.10 -3.44 -21.59
C ALA A 288 -8.20 -4.47 -21.31
N VAL A 289 -8.17 -5.13 -20.15
CA VAL A 289 -9.20 -6.10 -19.73
C VAL A 289 -10.55 -5.41 -19.56
N ASN A 290 -10.60 -4.26 -18.89
CA ASN A 290 -11.83 -3.51 -18.69
C ASN A 290 -12.42 -2.94 -20.00
N TYR A 291 -11.57 -2.64 -20.98
CA TYR A 291 -12.02 -2.24 -22.31
C TYR A 291 -12.57 -3.43 -23.10
N ALA A 292 -11.90 -4.59 -23.03
CA ALA A 292 -12.27 -5.78 -23.78
C ALA A 292 -13.49 -6.53 -23.19
N VAL A 293 -13.67 -6.48 -21.87
CA VAL A 293 -14.68 -7.26 -21.14
C VAL A 293 -15.48 -6.37 -20.20
N LYS A 294 -16.81 -6.50 -20.23
CA LYS A 294 -17.69 -5.89 -19.22
C LYS A 294 -17.57 -6.65 -17.90
N THR A 295 -16.54 -6.31 -17.13
CA THR A 295 -16.15 -7.02 -15.90
C THR A 295 -17.28 -7.11 -14.87
N LEU A 296 -18.18 -6.12 -14.81
CA LEU A 296 -19.33 -6.10 -13.89
C LEU A 296 -20.30 -7.29 -14.08
N TYR A 297 -20.41 -7.81 -15.30
CA TYR A 297 -21.36 -8.88 -15.64
C TYR A 297 -20.68 -10.24 -15.88
N THR A 298 -19.37 -10.33 -15.62
CA THR A 298 -18.59 -11.53 -15.92
C THR A 298 -18.87 -12.60 -14.86
N GLN A 299 -19.10 -13.85 -15.31
CA GLN A 299 -19.36 -14.98 -14.41
C GLN A 299 -18.09 -15.37 -13.64
N THR A 300 -18.24 -15.97 -12.46
CA THR A 300 -17.14 -16.30 -11.54
C THR A 300 -16.00 -17.08 -12.20
N MET A 301 -16.30 -18.12 -12.98
CA MET A 301 -15.25 -18.93 -13.64
C MET A 301 -14.50 -18.15 -14.72
N GLN A 302 -15.21 -17.34 -15.50
CA GLN A 302 -14.58 -16.46 -16.48
C GLN A 302 -13.69 -15.42 -15.80
N ALA A 303 -14.15 -14.83 -14.69
CA ALA A 303 -13.38 -13.89 -13.90
C ALA A 303 -12.10 -14.52 -13.35
N ILE A 304 -12.16 -15.75 -12.82
CA ILE A 304 -10.98 -16.49 -12.34
C ILE A 304 -10.00 -16.74 -13.49
N MET A 305 -10.49 -17.19 -14.66
CA MET A 305 -9.62 -17.41 -15.82
C MET A 305 -8.93 -16.13 -16.28
N ILE A 306 -9.68 -15.01 -16.36
CA ILE A 306 -9.12 -13.70 -16.69
C ILE A 306 -8.04 -13.31 -15.69
N LEU A 307 -8.27 -13.50 -14.39
CA LEU A 307 -7.28 -13.19 -13.35
C LEU A 307 -6.02 -14.05 -13.44
N VAL A 308 -6.16 -15.36 -13.72
CA VAL A 308 -5.01 -16.27 -13.90
C VAL A 308 -4.17 -15.83 -15.11
N VAL A 309 -4.81 -15.56 -16.25
CA VAL A 309 -4.14 -15.08 -17.46
C VAL A 309 -3.48 -13.72 -17.19
N TYR A 310 -4.19 -12.80 -16.54
CA TYR A 310 -3.66 -11.49 -16.15
C TYR A 310 -2.41 -11.60 -15.27
N MET A 311 -2.42 -12.46 -14.25
CA MET A 311 -1.26 -12.68 -13.37
C MET A 311 -0.07 -13.26 -14.16
N PHE A 312 -0.32 -14.24 -15.03
CA PHE A 312 0.72 -14.82 -15.87
C PHE A 312 1.35 -13.80 -16.82
N LEU A 313 0.52 -13.01 -17.51
CA LEU A 313 0.97 -12.00 -18.47
C LEU A 313 1.69 -10.82 -17.79
N SER A 314 1.28 -10.44 -16.59
CA SER A 314 1.94 -9.35 -15.84
C SER A 314 3.29 -9.79 -15.25
N CYS A 315 3.42 -11.04 -14.80
CA CYS A 315 4.66 -11.53 -14.17
C CYS A 315 5.73 -11.96 -15.19
N THR A 316 5.34 -12.55 -16.32
CA THR A 316 6.27 -13.10 -17.32
C THR A 316 7.32 -12.10 -17.80
N PRO A 317 6.98 -10.87 -18.25
CA PRO A 317 7.97 -9.91 -18.72
C PRO A 317 8.99 -9.53 -17.65
N ILE A 318 8.56 -9.41 -16.40
CA ILE A 318 9.41 -8.99 -15.27
C ILE A 318 10.37 -10.11 -14.86
N VAL A 319 9.90 -11.36 -14.88
CA VAL A 319 10.76 -12.53 -14.64
C VAL A 319 11.81 -12.67 -15.74
N ILE A 320 11.43 -12.48 -17.01
CA ILE A 320 12.36 -12.49 -18.14
C ILE A 320 13.44 -11.41 -17.98
N LEU A 321 13.04 -10.16 -17.67
CA LEU A 321 13.99 -9.08 -17.44
C LEU A 321 14.94 -9.37 -16.27
N ARG A 322 14.42 -9.99 -15.20
CA ARG A 322 15.23 -10.40 -14.05
C ARG A 322 16.23 -11.50 -14.43
N TYR A 323 15.81 -12.47 -15.24
CA TYR A 323 16.68 -13.54 -15.75
C TYR A 323 17.89 -12.97 -16.52
N PHE A 324 17.67 -11.92 -17.31
CA PHE A 324 18.74 -11.20 -18.02
C PHE A 324 19.44 -10.11 -17.19
N ASN A 325 19.09 -9.93 -15.91
CA ASN A 325 19.60 -8.86 -15.03
C ASN A 325 19.46 -7.44 -15.61
N ILE A 326 18.38 -7.17 -16.34
CA ILE A 326 18.11 -5.86 -16.94
C ILE A 326 17.27 -5.03 -15.95
N ALA A 327 17.87 -3.96 -15.42
CA ALA A 327 17.18 -2.98 -14.58
C ALA A 327 16.69 -1.81 -15.43
N LEU A 328 15.37 -1.65 -15.55
CA LEU A 328 14.76 -0.49 -16.19
C LEU A 328 14.48 0.56 -15.10
N LYS A 329 15.53 1.25 -14.67
CA LYS A 329 15.43 2.37 -13.74
C LYS A 329 15.00 3.62 -14.51
N PHE A 330 13.70 3.82 -14.64
CA PHE A 330 13.13 5.09 -15.06
C PHE A 330 12.80 5.97 -13.85
N TRP A 331 13.76 6.12 -12.93
CA TRP A 331 13.92 7.24 -11.98
C TRP A 331 15.04 6.95 -10.97
#